data_AF-A0A8A2U771-F1
#
_entry.id   AF-A0A8A2U771-F1
#
_cell.length_a   1.000
_cell.length_b   1.000
_cell.length_c   1.000
_cell.angle_alpha   90.00
_cell.angle_beta   90.00
_cell.angle_gamma   90.00
#
_symmetry.space_group_name_H-M   'P 1'
#
loop_
_entity.id
_entity.type
_entity.pdbx_description
1 polymer ?
#
loop_
_entity_poly.entity_id
_entity_poly.type
_entity_poly.pdbx_seq_one_letter_code
_entity_poly.pdbx_strand_id
1 'polypeptide(L)'
;MSSNTQTPNHGPELLADRSIAGIAVHPLALFTGIIGAGFVYVVSTNEFTRANARNALNWHLSILVLSVVAVVTFLLGADELTVAGEAMELSVLPTPLETVAGLVGTVLLLAAGFAWLLTGLFTAIATVKAIFGTPWEYPLARDIVTADT
;
A
#
# COMPACT_ATOMS: atom_id res chain seq x y z
N MET A 1 -51.56 18.43 -21.16
CA MET A 1 -50.20 18.96 -20.99
C MET A 1 -49.35 17.86 -20.39
N SER A 2 -48.53 17.18 -21.19
CA SER A 2 -47.64 16.12 -20.71
C SER A 2 -46.35 16.78 -20.23
N SER A 3 -46.07 16.71 -18.92
CA SER A 3 -44.82 17.18 -18.34
C SER A 3 -43.68 16.29 -18.81
N ASN A 4 -42.83 16.84 -19.67
CA ASN A 4 -41.63 16.18 -20.15
C ASN A 4 -40.56 16.28 -19.05
N THR A 5 -40.51 15.31 -18.14
CA THR A 5 -39.47 15.23 -17.12
C THR A 5 -38.16 14.82 -17.80
N GLN A 6 -37.33 15.79 -18.16
CA GLN A 6 -35.95 15.52 -18.54
C GLN A 6 -35.20 15.07 -17.29
N THR A 7 -34.82 13.79 -17.23
CA THR A 7 -33.78 13.32 -16.30
C THR A 7 -32.52 14.14 -16.55
N PRO A 8 -31.96 14.85 -15.56
CA PRO A 8 -30.75 15.61 -15.78
C PRO A 8 -29.60 14.65 -16.12
N ASN A 9 -28.83 14.99 -17.15
CA ASN A 9 -27.72 14.17 -17.62
C ASN A 9 -26.51 14.35 -16.68
N HIS A 10 -26.52 13.67 -15.54
CA HIS A 10 -25.50 13.78 -14.49
C HIS A 10 -24.16 13.10 -14.80
N GLY A 11 -23.97 12.57 -16.02
CA GLY A 11 -22.75 11.83 -16.39
C GLY A 11 -21.44 12.59 -16.12
N PRO A 12 -21.28 13.84 -16.60
CA PRO A 12 -20.06 14.62 -16.38
C PRO A 12 -19.80 14.99 -14.91
N GLU A 13 -20.85 15.29 -14.15
CA GLU A 13 -20.74 15.60 -12.70
C GLU A 13 -20.35 14.35 -11.89
N LEU A 14 -20.91 13.18 -12.21
CA LEU A 14 -20.55 11.92 -11.54
C LEU A 14 -19.09 11.53 -11.78
N LEU A 15 -18.49 11.90 -12.91
CA LEU A 15 -17.06 11.70 -13.19
C LEU A 15 -16.18 12.75 -12.50
N ALA A 16 -16.70 13.95 -12.26
CA ALA A 16 -16.03 14.96 -11.44
C ALA A 16 -15.96 14.52 -9.97
N ASP A 17 -17.03 13.89 -9.47
CA ASP A 17 -17.07 13.30 -8.13
C ASP A 17 -16.30 11.97 -8.04
N ARG A 18 -16.29 11.18 -9.13
CA ARG A 18 -15.65 9.85 -9.22
C ARG A 18 -14.66 9.82 -10.36
N SER A 19 -13.50 10.44 -10.12
CA SER A 19 -12.47 10.54 -11.14
C SER A 19 -11.94 9.16 -11.56
N ILE A 20 -11.61 9.04 -12.85
CA ILE A 20 -10.95 7.84 -13.40
C ILE A 20 -9.60 7.62 -12.71
N ALA A 21 -8.87 8.70 -12.40
CA ALA A 21 -7.60 8.62 -11.69
C ALA A 21 -7.75 8.03 -10.27
N GLY A 22 -8.84 8.37 -9.56
CA GLY A 22 -9.12 7.82 -8.22
C GLY A 22 -9.44 6.33 -8.24
N ILE A 23 -9.99 5.82 -9.34
CA ILE A 23 -10.18 4.37 -9.54
C ILE A 23 -8.87 3.70 -9.95
N ALA A 24 -8.18 4.28 -10.94
CA ALA A 24 -6.99 3.70 -11.55
C ALA A 24 -5.75 3.72 -10.64
N VAL A 25 -5.73 4.55 -9.59
CA VAL A 25 -4.58 4.63 -8.67
C VAL A 25 -4.31 3.30 -7.97
N HIS A 26 -5.33 2.49 -7.69
CA HIS A 26 -5.16 1.19 -7.04
C HIS A 26 -4.39 0.18 -7.91
N PRO A 27 -4.85 -0.17 -9.13
CA PRO A 27 -4.08 -1.05 -10.01
C PRO A 27 -2.74 -0.43 -10.42
N LEU A 28 -2.65 0.90 -10.59
CA LEU A 28 -1.36 1.57 -10.83
C LEU A 28 -0.38 1.32 -9.68
N ALA A 29 -0.80 1.58 -8.44
CA ALA A 29 0.00 1.39 -7.24
C ALA A 29 0.36 -0.08 -6.99
N LEU A 30 -0.50 -1.03 -7.39
CA LEU A 30 -0.16 -2.46 -7.31
C LEU A 30 1.13 -2.80 -8.09
N PHE A 31 1.33 -2.20 -9.26
CA PHE A 31 2.49 -2.48 -10.12
C PHE A 31 3.67 -1.52 -9.90
N THR A 32 3.44 -0.35 -9.31
CA THR A 32 4.47 0.70 -9.16
C THR A 32 4.76 1.07 -7.71
N GLY A 33 4.00 0.52 -6.77
CA GLY A 33 4.10 0.76 -5.34
C GLY A 33 3.93 2.23 -4.95
N ILE A 34 4.82 2.66 -4.06
CA ILE A 34 4.89 4.02 -3.51
C ILE A 34 5.01 5.07 -4.62
N ILE A 35 5.74 4.77 -5.70
CA ILE A 35 6.01 5.74 -6.76
C ILE A 35 4.71 6.14 -7.47
N GLY A 36 3.88 5.18 -7.89
CA GLY A 36 2.62 5.50 -8.56
C GLY A 36 1.59 6.13 -7.65
N ALA A 37 1.39 5.59 -6.44
CA ALA A 37 0.46 6.16 -5.48
C ALA A 37 0.88 7.58 -5.05
N GLY A 38 2.17 7.77 -4.78
CA GLY A 38 2.75 9.05 -4.39
C GLY A 38 2.66 10.10 -5.49
N PHE A 39 2.97 9.73 -6.74
CA PHE A 39 2.82 10.62 -7.88
C PHE A 39 1.37 11.12 -8.01
N VAL A 40 0.39 10.21 -8.02
CA VAL A 40 -1.03 10.57 -8.13
C VAL A 40 -1.49 11.45 -6.96
N TYR A 41 -1.04 11.14 -5.73
CA TYR A 41 -1.37 11.94 -4.55
C TYR A 41 -0.86 13.38 -4.63
N VAL A 42 0.38 13.57 -5.10
CA VAL A 42 1.02 14.89 -5.19
C VAL A 42 0.44 15.75 -6.31
N VAL A 43 0.17 15.17 -7.49
CA VAL A 43 -0.25 15.94 -8.66
C VAL A 43 -1.76 16.17 -8.75
N SER A 44 -2.56 15.42 -7.99
CA SER A 44 -4.02 15.51 -8.09
C SER A 44 -4.61 16.62 -7.22
N THR A 45 -5.45 17.44 -7.83
CA THR A 45 -6.27 18.46 -7.16
C THR A 45 -7.69 17.98 -6.84
N ASN A 46 -8.09 16.82 -7.38
CA ASN A 46 -9.42 16.26 -7.15
C ASN A 46 -9.45 15.48 -5.83
N GLU A 47 -10.36 15.85 -4.93
CA GLU A 47 -10.41 15.31 -3.55
C GLU A 47 -10.57 13.79 -3.52
N PHE A 48 -11.45 13.23 -4.37
CA PHE A 48 -11.66 11.79 -4.47
C PHE A 48 -10.38 11.05 -4.92
N THR A 49 -9.69 11.58 -5.92
CA THR A 49 -8.40 11.03 -6.38
C THR A 49 -7.36 11.09 -5.26
N ARG A 50 -7.24 12.24 -4.60
CA ARG A 50 -6.25 12.48 -3.56
C ARG A 50 -6.49 11.57 -2.36
N ALA A 51 -7.74 11.35 -1.97
CA ALA A 51 -8.11 10.41 -0.91
C ALA A 51 -7.74 8.96 -1.27
N ASN A 52 -8.11 8.47 -2.45
CA ASN A 52 -7.76 7.11 -2.88
C ASN A 52 -6.25 6.91 -3.02
N ALA A 53 -5.54 7.90 -3.57
CA ALA A 53 -4.09 7.88 -3.72
C ALA A 53 -3.39 7.87 -2.36
N ARG A 54 -3.86 8.66 -1.40
CA ARG A 54 -3.35 8.65 -0.02
C ARG A 54 -3.53 7.28 0.63
N ASN A 55 -4.70 6.67 0.48
CA ASN A 55 -4.97 5.36 1.09
C ASN A 55 -4.08 4.26 0.50
N ALA A 56 -3.90 4.26 -0.83
CA ALA A 56 -2.95 3.36 -1.49
C ALA A 56 -1.50 3.62 -1.05
N LEU A 57 -1.11 4.90 -0.94
CA LEU A 57 0.22 5.29 -0.50
C LEU A 57 0.51 4.85 0.94
N ASN A 58 -0.42 5.07 1.87
CA ASN A 58 -0.32 4.63 3.26
C ASN A 58 -0.18 3.11 3.36
N TRP A 59 -0.90 2.34 2.53
CA TRP A 59 -0.73 0.88 2.46
C TRP A 59 0.69 0.48 2.05
N HIS A 60 1.20 1.01 0.94
CA HIS A 60 2.52 0.65 0.45
C HIS A 60 3.65 1.13 1.38
N LEU A 61 3.51 2.30 2.02
CA LEU A 61 4.45 2.76 3.04
C LEU A 61 4.43 1.85 4.28
N SER A 62 3.26 1.38 4.70
CA SER A 62 3.14 0.45 5.83
C SER A 62 3.82 -0.88 5.56
N ILE A 63 3.62 -1.44 4.36
CA ILE A 63 4.32 -2.65 3.92
C ILE A 63 5.82 -2.41 3.82
N LEU A 64 6.26 -1.27 3.29
CA LEU A 64 7.69 -0.95 3.19
C LEU A 64 8.32 -0.94 4.57
N VAL A 65 7.72 -0.25 5.54
CA VAL A 65 8.22 -0.20 6.92
C VAL A 65 8.27 -1.61 7.52
N LEU A 66 7.20 -2.39 7.40
CA LEU A 66 7.18 -3.77 7.88
C LEU A 66 8.28 -4.62 7.23
N SER A 67 8.47 -4.50 5.92
CA SER A 67 9.46 -5.27 5.15
C SER A 67 10.89 -4.90 5.54
N VAL A 68 11.18 -3.61 5.70
CA VAL A 68 12.49 -3.12 6.14
C VAL A 68 12.80 -3.61 7.55
N VAL A 69 11.85 -3.46 8.48
CA VAL A 69 12.02 -3.94 9.86
C VAL A 69 12.21 -5.46 9.89
N ALA A 70 11.44 -6.21 9.10
CA ALA A 70 11.56 -7.66 8.99
C ALA A 70 12.94 -8.09 8.49
N VAL A 71 13.41 -7.53 7.38
CA VAL A 71 14.70 -7.86 6.78
C VAL A 71 15.84 -7.48 7.71
N VAL A 72 15.85 -6.27 8.27
CA VAL A 72 16.91 -5.85 9.20
C VAL A 72 16.95 -6.74 10.43
N THR A 73 15.80 -7.05 11.04
CA THR A 73 15.74 -7.91 12.23
C THR A 73 16.20 -9.33 11.92
N PHE A 74 15.82 -9.86 10.75
CA PHE A 74 16.27 -11.17 10.29
C PHE A 74 17.78 -11.21 10.08
N LEU A 75 18.35 -10.21 9.41
CA LEU A 75 19.80 -10.12 9.19
C LEU A 75 20.59 -9.98 10.49
N LEU A 76 20.04 -9.33 11.52
CA LEU A 76 20.68 -9.26 12.84
C LEU A 76 20.79 -10.61 13.55
N GLY A 77 20.01 -11.61 13.15
CA GLY A 77 20.06 -12.95 13.71
C GLY A 77 20.43 -14.04 12.71
N ALA A 78 21.00 -13.66 11.57
CA ALA A 78 21.51 -14.60 10.57
C ALA A 78 23.00 -14.84 10.82
N ASP A 79 23.40 -16.09 10.94
CA ASP A 79 24.81 -16.46 11.16
C ASP A 79 25.64 -16.29 9.87
N GLU A 80 25.00 -16.48 8.72
CA GLU A 80 25.60 -16.30 7.40
C GLU A 80 24.65 -15.57 6.44
N LEU A 81 25.24 -14.82 5.51
CA LEU A 81 24.56 -14.22 4.37
C LEU A 81 25.15 -14.76 3.07
N THR A 82 24.31 -15.37 2.24
CA THR A 82 24.73 -15.81 0.90
C THR A 82 24.64 -14.66 -0.09
N VAL A 83 25.78 -14.25 -0.65
CA VAL A 83 25.86 -13.23 -1.72
C VAL A 83 26.56 -13.83 -2.92
N ALA A 84 25.91 -13.80 -4.09
CA ALA A 84 26.45 -14.38 -5.32
C ALA A 84 26.87 -15.87 -5.20
N GLY A 85 26.25 -16.62 -4.29
CA GLY A 85 26.55 -18.04 -4.03
C GLY A 85 27.64 -18.29 -2.99
N GLU A 86 28.30 -17.25 -2.49
CA GLU A 86 29.31 -17.35 -1.43
C GLU A 86 28.69 -17.01 -0.07
N ALA A 87 29.00 -17.81 0.95
CA ALA A 87 28.57 -17.56 2.33
C ALA A 87 29.52 -16.57 3.02
N MET A 88 28.96 -15.52 3.62
CA MET A 88 29.67 -14.53 4.41
C MET A 88 29.18 -14.61 5.85
N GLU A 89 30.10 -14.71 6.81
CA GLU A 89 29.76 -14.69 8.24
C GLU A 89 29.20 -13.31 8.62
N LEU A 90 28.05 -13.30 9.29
CA LEU A 90 27.33 -12.08 9.66
C LEU A 90 27.08 -12.04 11.18
N SER A 91 28.07 -12.42 11.99
CA SER A 91 27.95 -12.35 13.45
C SER A 91 28.19 -10.92 13.95
N VAL A 92 27.11 -10.25 14.35
CA VAL A 92 27.12 -8.86 14.85
C VAL A 92 26.68 -8.78 16.32
N LEU A 93 25.97 -9.80 16.82
CA LEU A 93 25.40 -9.83 18.16
C LEU A 93 25.95 -11.04 18.96
N PRO A 94 25.81 -11.05 20.30
CA PRO A 94 26.04 -12.26 21.07
C PRO A 94 25.00 -13.35 20.71
N THR A 95 25.41 -14.61 20.71
CA THR A 95 24.60 -15.77 20.26
C THR A 95 23.16 -15.83 20.79
N PRO A 96 22.87 -15.56 22.08
CA PRO A 96 21.47 -15.56 22.55
C PRO A 96 20.61 -14.50 21.87
N LEU A 97 21.17 -13.33 21.55
CA LEU A 97 20.46 -12.25 20.87
C LEU A 97 20.32 -12.53 19.37
N GLU A 98 21.32 -13.15 18.74
CA GLU A 98 21.24 -13.61 17.34
C GLU A 98 20.07 -14.57 17.17
N THR A 99 19.96 -15.59 18.03
CA THR A 99 18.87 -16.57 17.97
C THR A 99 17.49 -15.90 18.09
N VAL A 100 17.34 -14.97 19.03
CA VAL A 100 16.07 -14.24 19.23
C VAL A 100 15.77 -13.35 18.02
N ALA A 101 16.75 -12.60 17.54
CA ALA A 101 16.60 -11.74 16.37
C ALA A 101 16.22 -12.56 15.13
N GLY A 102 16.84 -13.72 14.91
CA GLY A 102 16.56 -14.60 13.78
C GLY A 102 15.12 -15.15 13.82
N LEU A 103 14.65 -15.59 14.99
CA LEU A 103 13.27 -16.04 15.17
C LEU A 103 12.25 -14.91 14.94
N VAL A 104 12.46 -13.75 15.57
CA VAL A 104 11.57 -12.59 15.42
C VAL A 104 11.56 -12.10 13.97
N GLY A 105 12.75 -11.97 13.36
CA GLY A 105 12.92 -11.59 11.96
C GLY A 105 12.21 -12.55 11.02
N THR A 106 12.29 -13.86 11.27
CA THR A 106 11.56 -14.87 10.49
C THR A 106 10.06 -14.68 10.57
N VAL A 107 9.51 -14.46 11.77
CA VAL A 107 8.07 -14.19 11.95
C VAL A 107 7.65 -12.91 11.23
N LEU A 108 8.45 -11.85 11.33
CA LEU A 108 8.19 -10.58 10.64
C LEU A 108 8.25 -10.74 9.12
N LEU A 109 9.17 -11.54 8.58
CA LEU A 109 9.26 -11.83 7.15
C LEU A 109 8.02 -12.59 6.65
N LEU A 110 7.53 -13.57 7.42
CA LEU A 110 6.29 -14.28 7.10
C LEU A 110 5.09 -13.32 7.11
N ALA A 111 5.02 -12.41 8.09
CA ALA A 111 3.99 -11.39 8.15
C ALA A 111 4.07 -10.40 6.96
N ALA A 112 5.27 -9.98 6.58
CA ALA A 112 5.50 -9.13 5.41
C ALA A 112 5.09 -9.83 4.12
N GLY A 113 5.47 -11.11 3.94
CA GLY A 113 5.05 -11.93 2.81
C GLY A 113 3.53 -12.07 2.72
N PHE A 114 2.86 -12.28 3.86
CA PHE A 114 1.40 -12.31 3.91
C PHE A 114 0.77 -10.95 3.55
N ALA A 115 1.34 -9.83 4.01
CA ALA A 115 0.88 -8.49 3.62
C ALA A 115 1.03 -8.23 2.10
N TRP A 116 2.12 -8.72 1.48
CA TRP A 116 2.28 -8.69 0.03
C TRP A 116 1.20 -9.49 -0.70
N LEU A 117 0.81 -10.67 -0.19
CA LEU A 117 -0.31 -11.43 -0.76
C LEU A 117 -1.65 -10.68 -0.60
N LEU A 118 -1.90 -10.07 0.56
CA LEU A 118 -3.09 -9.26 0.80
C LEU A 118 -3.16 -8.02 -0.09
N THR A 119 -2.03 -7.52 -0.58
CA THR A 119 -1.99 -6.33 -1.46
C THR A 119 -2.86 -6.51 -2.70
N GLY A 120 -2.84 -7.69 -3.32
CA GLY A 120 -3.70 -7.97 -4.47
C GLY A 120 -5.19 -7.93 -4.11
N LEU A 121 -5.56 -8.59 -3.01
CA LEU A 121 -6.95 -8.64 -2.51
C LEU A 121 -7.46 -7.24 -2.14
N PHE A 122 -6.69 -6.49 -1.35
CA PHE A 122 -7.06 -5.15 -0.90
C PHE A 122 -7.10 -4.16 -2.07
N THR A 123 -6.21 -4.29 -3.05
CA THR A 123 -6.29 -3.49 -4.28
C THR A 123 -7.58 -3.76 -5.04
N ALA A 124 -8.00 -5.03 -5.19
CA ALA A 124 -9.25 -5.36 -5.85
C ALA A 124 -10.46 -4.76 -5.11
N ILE A 125 -10.51 -4.89 -3.79
CA ILE A 125 -11.57 -4.30 -2.95
C ILE A 125 -11.57 -2.78 -3.08
N ALA A 126 -10.41 -2.13 -2.97
CA ALA A 126 -10.28 -0.69 -3.07
C ALA A 126 -10.73 -0.18 -4.44
N THR A 127 -10.34 -0.87 -5.52
CA THR A 127 -10.76 -0.54 -6.89
C THR A 127 -12.29 -0.63 -7.03
N VAL A 128 -12.91 -1.72 -6.53
CA VAL A 128 -14.37 -1.88 -6.56
C VAL A 128 -15.06 -0.79 -5.76
N LYS A 129 -14.57 -0.46 -4.57
CA LYS A 129 -15.13 0.61 -3.75
C LYS A 129 -14.98 1.98 -4.42
N ALA A 130 -13.85 2.23 -5.08
CA ALA A 130 -13.63 3.45 -5.86
C ALA A 130 -14.58 3.55 -7.06
N ILE A 131 -14.87 2.44 -7.77
CA ILE A 131 -15.90 2.41 -8.83
C ILE A 131 -17.26 2.84 -8.29
N PHE A 132 -17.61 2.40 -7.08
CA PHE A 132 -18.84 2.82 -6.39
C PHE A 132 -18.75 4.22 -5.73
N GLY A 133 -17.64 4.93 -5.91
CA GLY A 133 -17.45 6.31 -5.44
C GLY A 133 -17.08 6.43 -3.97
N THR A 134 -16.58 5.37 -3.34
CA THR A 134 -16.17 5.39 -1.93
C THR A 134 -14.67 5.19 -1.81
N PRO A 135 -13.90 6.18 -1.31
CA PRO A 135 -12.52 5.94 -0.96
C PRO A 135 -12.43 4.93 0.19
N TRP A 136 -11.47 4.01 0.11
CA TRP A 136 -11.33 2.96 1.12
C TRP A 136 -9.95 2.93 1.74
N GLU A 137 -9.93 2.97 3.06
CA GLU A 137 -8.73 2.78 3.87
C GLU A 137 -8.42 1.28 3.98
N TYR A 138 -7.15 0.93 3.75
CA TYR A 138 -6.69 -0.44 3.81
C TYR A 138 -6.61 -0.85 5.29
N PRO A 139 -7.23 -1.95 5.74
CA PRO A 139 -7.49 -2.25 7.17
C PRO A 139 -6.27 -2.28 8.10
N LEU A 140 -5.06 -2.44 7.56
CA LEU A 140 -3.81 -2.51 8.32
C LEU A 140 -2.83 -1.40 7.95
N ALA A 141 -3.22 -0.49 7.07
CA ALA A 141 -2.41 0.66 6.74
C ALA A 141 -2.30 1.59 7.96
N ARG A 142 -1.14 2.22 8.09
CA ARG A 142 -0.86 3.27 9.06
C ARG A 142 -1.00 4.62 8.37
N ASP A 143 -1.55 5.59 9.10
CA ASP A 143 -1.70 6.98 8.64
C ASP A 143 -0.37 7.71 8.70
N ILE A 144 0.49 7.44 7.71
CA ILE A 144 1.80 8.07 7.56
C ILE A 144 1.65 9.41 6.83
N VAL A 145 0.83 9.42 5.78
CA VAL A 145 0.38 10.64 5.10
C VAL A 145 -1.00 10.99 5.62
N THR A 146 -1.12 12.14 6.27
CA THR A 146 -2.37 12.66 6.83
C THR A 146 -3.13 13.51 5.81
N ALA A 147 -4.43 13.70 6.02
CA ALA A 147 -5.16 14.74 5.30
C ALA A 147 -4.71 16.11 5.83
N ASP A 148 -4.50 17.07 4.92
CA ASP A 148 -4.40 18.48 5.31
C ASP A 148 -5.75 18.86 5.94
N THR A 149 -5.72 19.38 7.17
CA THR A 149 -6.92 19.86 7.89
C THR A 149 -7.19 21.32 7.59
#